data_AF-N2BLE9-F1
#
_entry.id   AF-N2BLE9-F1
#
_cell.length_a   1.000
_cell.length_b   1.000
_cell.length_c   1.000
_cell.angle_alpha   90.00
_cell.angle_beta   90.00
_cell.angle_gamma   90.00
#
_symmetry.space_group_name_H-M   'P 1'
#
loop_
_entity.id
_entity.type
_entity.pdbx_description
1 polymer ?
#
loop_
_entity_poly.entity_id
_entity_poly.type
_entity_poly.pdbx_seq_one_letter_code
_entity_poly.pdbx_strand_id
1 'polypeptide(L)'
;MVNFLNTDSFTLGAYVGFGLGYGITGITGQKAAIDMVLGNMNYNGFNIPINVGIAATFAGSHKVEIGAKIQALSAGYSSKTKNDKSEMLMNTHVINVGYSYIF
;
A
#
# COMPACT_ATOMS: atom_id res chain seq x y z
N MET A 1 -10.30 -14.81 2.39
CA MET A 1 -11.56 -14.24 1.86
C MET A 1 -12.69 -15.00 2.53
N VAL A 2 -13.65 -14.29 3.11
CA VAL A 2 -14.86 -14.88 3.68
C VAL A 2 -15.98 -14.61 2.69
N ASN A 3 -16.57 -15.67 2.14
CA ASN A 3 -17.66 -15.59 1.19
C ASN A 3 -18.99 -15.57 1.96
N PHE A 4 -19.79 -14.53 1.73
CA PHE A 4 -21.12 -14.38 2.34
C PHE A 4 -22.21 -14.96 1.45
N LEU A 5 -22.01 -14.91 0.14
CA LEU A 5 -22.92 -15.46 -0.85
C LEU A 5 -22.12 -16.25 -1.86
N ASN A 6 -22.53 -17.49 -2.11
CA ASN A 6 -21.89 -18.35 -3.10
C ASN A 6 -22.97 -19.16 -3.83
N THR A 7 -23.13 -18.88 -5.11
CA THR A 7 -24.05 -19.55 -6.03
C THR A 7 -23.26 -19.97 -7.26
N ASP A 8 -23.81 -20.89 -8.07
CA ASP A 8 -23.13 -21.42 -9.27
C ASP A 8 -22.65 -20.35 -10.26
N SER A 9 -23.23 -19.15 -10.23
CA SER A 9 -22.91 -18.05 -11.15
C SER A 9 -22.45 -16.76 -10.47
N PHE A 10 -22.51 -16.67 -9.14
CA PHE A 10 -22.18 -15.44 -8.41
C PHE A 10 -21.64 -15.73 -7.01
N THR A 11 -20.53 -15.08 -6.67
CA THR A 11 -19.89 -15.15 -5.35
C THR A 11 -19.64 -13.72 -4.84
N LEU A 12 -20.01 -13.42 -3.61
CA LEU A 12 -19.69 -12.17 -2.92
C LEU A 12 -18.95 -12.46 -1.62
N GLY A 13 -17.80 -11.82 -1.43
CA GLY A 13 -16.99 -12.02 -0.24
C GLY A 13 -16.22 -10.77 0.18
N ALA A 14 -15.81 -10.74 1.44
CA ALA A 14 -14.85 -9.77 1.94
C ALA A 14 -13.49 -10.41 2.15
N TYR A 15 -12.44 -9.60 2.09
CA TYR A 15 -11.09 -10.02 2.42
C TYR A 15 -10.45 -9.04 3.38
N VAL A 16 -9.56 -9.59 4.21
CA VAL A 16 -8.58 -8.85 4.99
C VAL A 16 -7.25 -9.58 4.84
N GLY A 17 -6.15 -8.85 4.68
CA GLY A 17 -4.83 -9.43 4.53
C GLY A 17 -3.72 -8.43 4.77
N PHE A 18 -2.64 -8.88 5.39
CA PHE A 18 -1.42 -8.09 5.51
C PHE A 18 -0.61 -8.18 4.21
N GLY A 19 -0.03 -7.07 3.81
CA GLY A 19 0.94 -7.02 2.72
C GLY A 19 2.32 -6.63 3.24
N LEU A 20 3.33 -6.90 2.42
CA LEU A 20 4.67 -6.35 2.56
C LEU A 20 4.92 -5.48 1.35
N GLY A 21 5.31 -4.23 1.57
CA GLY A 21 5.56 -3.27 0.51
C GLY A 21 6.91 -2.58 0.68
N TYR A 22 7.44 -2.11 -0.45
CA TYR A 22 8.61 -1.24 -0.47
C TYR A 22 8.31 -0.03 -1.35
N GLY A 23 8.19 1.14 -0.74
CA GLY A 23 7.98 2.40 -1.45
C GLY A 23 9.31 2.90 -2.00
N ILE A 24 9.36 3.17 -3.31
CA ILE A 24 10.48 3.88 -3.91
C ILE A 24 10.05 5.33 -4.07
N THR A 25 10.87 6.24 -3.57
CA THR A 25 10.62 7.67 -3.60
C THR A 25 11.58 8.32 -4.58
N GLY A 26 11.05 9.11 -5.51
CA GLY A 26 11.86 9.94 -6.40
C GLY A 26 12.10 11.29 -5.75
N ILE A 27 13.36 11.66 -5.53
CA ILE A 27 13.68 13.01 -5.04
C ILE A 27 13.59 13.99 -6.20
N THR A 28 12.76 15.01 -6.04
CA THR A 28 12.69 16.15 -6.96
C THR A 28 13.08 17.41 -6.20
N GLY A 29 14.07 18.14 -6.70
CA GLY A 29 14.58 19.38 -6.08
C GLY A 29 16.08 19.31 -5.75
N GLN A 30 16.80 20.39 -6.08
CA GLN A 30 18.26 20.47 -6.01
C GLN A 30 18.79 20.30 -4.56
N LYS A 31 18.09 20.86 -3.56
CA LYS A 31 18.48 20.74 -2.14
C LYS A 31 18.33 19.32 -1.60
N ALA A 32 17.19 18.68 -1.86
CA ALA A 32 16.92 17.31 -1.40
C ALA A 32 17.85 16.28 -2.08
N ALA A 33 18.21 16.51 -3.35
CA ALA A 33 19.18 15.67 -4.06
C ALA A 33 20.59 15.79 -3.43
N ILE A 34 21.01 17.01 -3.08
CA ILE A 34 22.30 17.25 -2.41
C ILE A 34 22.32 16.58 -1.03
N ASP A 35 21.27 16.71 -0.22
CA ASP A 35 21.21 16.07 1.12
C ASP A 35 21.19 14.53 1.06
N MET A 36 20.60 13.95 0.00
CA MET A 36 20.63 12.49 -0.21
C MET A 36 22.01 12.01 -0.66
N VAL A 37 22.68 12.75 -1.57
CA VAL A 37 24.05 12.44 -2.04
C VAL A 37 25.07 12.61 -0.91
N LEU A 38 24.91 13.63 -0.07
CA LEU A 38 25.75 13.86 1.11
C LEU A 38 25.46 12.87 2.25
N GLY A 39 24.42 12.03 2.13
CA GLY A 39 24.09 11.00 3.11
C GLY A 39 23.45 11.52 4.39
N ASN A 40 22.93 12.75 4.40
CA ASN A 40 22.33 13.39 5.58
C ASN A 40 20.93 12.84 5.91
N MET A 41 20.31 12.09 5.00
CA MET A 41 18.99 11.48 5.19
C MET A 41 19.06 9.96 5.06
N ASN A 42 18.39 9.24 5.96
CA ASN A 42 18.14 7.81 5.82
C ASN A 42 16.71 7.59 5.32
N TYR A 43 16.54 6.90 4.20
CA TYR A 43 15.22 6.52 3.73
C TYR A 43 14.98 5.03 3.99
N ASN A 44 13.85 4.72 4.62
CA ASN A 44 13.35 3.36 4.72
C ASN A 44 12.04 3.24 3.94
N GLY A 45 12.09 2.55 2.80
CA GLY A 45 10.92 2.29 1.95
C GLY A 45 10.02 1.18 2.47
N PHE A 46 10.45 0.37 3.43
CA PHE A 46 9.70 -0.76 3.93
C PHE A 46 8.38 -0.31 4.58
N ASN A 47 7.29 -0.98 4.22
CA ASN A 47 5.97 -0.72 4.77
C ASN A 47 5.14 -2.00 4.89
N ILE A 48 4.19 -1.99 5.83
CA ILE A 48 3.28 -3.10 6.10
C ILE A 48 1.86 -2.57 5.98
N PRO A 49 1.19 -2.77 4.83
CA PRO A 49 -0.24 -2.49 4.68
C PRO A 49 -1.14 -3.57 5.27
N ILE A 50 -2.30 -3.14 5.74
CA ILE A 50 -3.50 -3.96 5.88
C ILE A 50 -4.39 -3.67 4.68
N ASN A 51 -4.72 -4.70 3.91
CA ASN A 51 -5.64 -4.63 2.78
C ASN A 51 -6.97 -5.20 3.24
N VAL A 52 -8.04 -4.44 3.05
CA VAL A 52 -9.41 -4.86 3.32
C VAL A 52 -10.27 -4.55 2.12
N GLY A 53 -11.27 -5.36 1.83
CA GLY A 53 -12.15 -5.06 0.70
C GLY A 53 -13.26 -6.07 0.53
N ILE A 54 -14.12 -5.77 -0.43
CA ILE A 54 -15.24 -6.60 -0.85
C ILE A 54 -15.04 -6.89 -2.34
N ALA A 55 -15.22 -8.15 -2.72
CA ALA A 55 -15.13 -8.61 -4.10
C ALA A 55 -16.39 -9.40 -4.47
N ALA A 56 -16.88 -9.17 -5.68
CA ALA A 56 -17.95 -9.94 -6.29
C ALA A 56 -17.43 -10.61 -7.56
N THR A 57 -17.59 -11.92 -7.67
CA THR A 57 -17.29 -12.70 -8.86
C THR A 57 -18.60 -13.14 -9.50
N PHE A 58 -18.74 -12.95 -10.81
CA PHE A 58 -19.89 -13.40 -11.59
C PHE A 58 -19.45 -14.21 -12.81
N ALA A 59 -20.30 -15.14 -13.23
CA ALA A 59 -20.06 -16.10 -14.32
C ALA A 59 -18.74 -16.88 -14.18
N GLY A 60 -18.28 -17.13 -12.94
CA GLY A 60 -17.06 -17.86 -12.62
C GLY A 60 -15.74 -17.14 -12.95
N SER A 61 -15.75 -16.16 -13.86
CA SER A 61 -14.52 -15.57 -14.40
C SER A 61 -14.42 -14.05 -14.26
N HIS A 62 -15.50 -13.33 -13.96
CA HIS A 62 -15.46 -11.87 -13.88
C HIS A 62 -15.50 -11.40 -12.44
N LYS A 63 -14.46 -10.71 -11.96
CA LYS A 63 -14.38 -10.20 -10.59
C LYS A 63 -14.34 -8.68 -10.55
N VAL A 64 -15.24 -8.07 -9.78
CA VAL A 64 -15.22 -6.65 -9.41
C VAL A 64 -14.84 -6.53 -7.94
N GLU A 65 -14.02 -5.54 -7.60
CA GLU A 65 -13.50 -5.36 -6.25
C GLU A 65 -13.46 -3.88 -5.86
N ILE A 66 -13.85 -3.61 -4.62
CA ILE A 66 -13.62 -2.34 -3.93
C ILE A 66 -12.83 -2.66 -2.67
N GLY A 67 -11.65 -2.07 -2.53
CA GLY A 67 -10.76 -2.32 -1.41
C GLY A 67 -10.05 -1.07 -0.93
N ALA A 68 -9.58 -1.11 0.32
CA ALA A 68 -8.73 -0.12 0.92
C ALA A 68 -7.41 -0.76 1.39
N LYS A 69 -6.32 -0.03 1.22
CA LYS A 69 -4.99 -0.33 1.74
C LYS A 69 -4.65 0.72 2.79
N ILE A 70 -4.51 0.28 4.03
CA ILE A 70 -4.22 1.10 5.21
C ILE A 70 -2.81 0.75 5.66
N GLN A 71 -1.90 1.73 5.75
CA GLN A 71 -0.53 1.45 6.18
C GLN A 71 -0.47 1.29 7.71
N ALA A 72 -0.18 0.08 8.18
CA ALA A 72 0.06 -0.17 9.60
C ALA A 72 1.50 0.20 10.01
N LEU A 73 2.46 -0.01 9.10
CA LEU A 73 3.82 0.53 9.20
C LEU A 73 4.12 1.32 7.93
N SER A 74 4.56 2.57 8.09
CA SER A 74 4.77 3.51 6.99
C SER A 74 6.24 3.67 6.64
N ALA A 75 6.52 3.83 5.35
CA ALA A 75 7.84 4.24 4.87
C ALA A 75 8.15 5.67 5.34
N GLY A 76 9.42 6.03 5.44
CA GLY A 76 9.78 7.35 5.92
C GLY A 76 11.25 7.69 5.85
N TYR A 77 11.52 8.95 6.20
CA TYR A 77 12.85 9.53 6.28
C TYR A 77 13.20 9.84 7.72
N SER A 78 14.46 9.58 8.10
CA SER A 78 15.04 10.08 9.33
C SER A 78 16.33 10.84 9.06
N SER A 79 16.54 11.90 9.85
CA SER A 79 17.76 12.71 9.77
C SER A 79 18.96 11.92 10.34
N LYS A 80 20.13 12.03 9.67
CA LYS A 80 21.41 11.53 10.19
C LYS A 80 22.28 12.63 10.81
N THR A 81 21.81 13.88 10.81
CA THR A 81 22.58 15.01 11.34
C THR A 81 22.69 14.92 12.86
N LYS A 82 23.89 15.16 13.38
CA LYS A 82 24.17 15.12 14.82
C LYS A 82 23.32 16.19 15.53
N ASN A 83 22.44 15.76 16.45
CA ASN A 83 21.44 16.55 17.19
C ASN A 83 20.09 16.82 16.50
N ASP A 84 19.84 16.23 15.33
CA ASP A 84 18.51 16.27 14.70
C ASP A 84 17.82 14.90 14.84
N LYS A 85 16.59 14.90 15.36
CA LYS A 85 15.74 13.70 15.54
C LYS A 85 14.47 13.76 14.69
N SER A 86 14.46 14.63 13.69
CA SER A 86 13.30 14.80 12.82
C SER A 86 13.06 13.53 11.99
N GLU A 87 11.81 13.09 11.97
CA GLU A 87 11.34 11.97 11.16
C GLU A 87 10.12 12.40 10.35
N MET A 88 10.05 11.90 9.11
CA MET A 88 8.90 12.09 8.23
C MET A 88 8.38 10.71 7.82
N LEU A 89 7.16 10.39 8.23
CA LEU A 89 6.49 9.13 7.88
C LEU A 89 5.43 9.37 6.79
N MET A 90 5.40 8.52 5.78
CA MET A 90 4.44 8.55 4.67
C MET A 90 3.34 7.51 4.89
N ASN A 91 2.26 7.92 5.57
CA ASN A 91 1.11 7.06 5.87
C ASN A 91 -0.01 7.19 4.82
N THR A 92 0.29 6.77 3.59
CA THR A 92 -0.66 6.85 2.48
C THR A 92 -1.74 5.78 2.59
N HIS A 93 -3.00 6.20 2.56
CA HIS A 93 -4.15 5.30 2.46
C HIS A 93 -4.63 5.26 1.02
N VAL A 94 -4.84 4.06 0.48
CA VAL A 94 -5.23 3.89 -0.93
C VAL A 94 -6.59 3.22 -0.99
N ILE A 95 -7.51 3.77 -1.77
CA ILE A 95 -8.80 3.13 -2.08
C ILE A 95 -8.76 2.70 -3.54
N ASN A 96 -9.01 1.43 -3.79
CA ASN A 96 -8.97 0.81 -5.10
C ASN A 96 -10.38 0.38 -5.49
N VAL A 97 -10.74 0.67 -6.74
CA VAL A 97 -11.90 0.11 -7.41
C VAL A 97 -11.39 -0.53 -8.69
N GLY A 98 -11.72 -1.81 -8.91
CA GLY A 98 -11.14 -2.56 -10.02
C GLY A 98 -12.03 -3.66 -10.55
N TYR A 99 -11.74 -4.05 -11.78
CA TYR A 99 -12.30 -5.21 -12.46
C TYR A 99 -11.15 -6.09 -12.94
N SER A 100 -11.33 -7.41 -12.85
CA SER A 100 -10.35 -8.41 -13.26
C SER A 100 -11.02 -9.65 -13.83
N TYR A 101 -10.32 -10.37 -14.70
CA TYR A 101 -10.73 -11.66 -15.24
C TYR A 101 -9.92 -12.79 -14.60
N ILE A 102 -10.59 -13.87 -14.18
CA ILE A 102 -10.00 -15.09 -13.61
C ILE A 102 -9.93 -16.13 -14.73
N PHE A 103 -8.71 -16.54 -15.08
CA PHE A 103 -8.40 -17.57 -16.08
C PHE A 103 -8.38 -18.96 -15.46
#